data_AF-A0A367JMM6-F1
#
_entry.id   AF-A0A367JMM6-F1
#
_cell.length_a   1.000
_cell.length_b   1.000
_cell.length_c   1.000
_cell.angle_alpha   90.00
_cell.angle_beta   90.00
_cell.angle_gamma   90.00
#
_symmetry.space_group_name_H-M   'P 1'
#
loop_
_entity.id
_entity.type
_entity.pdbx_description
1 polymer ?
#
loop_
_entity_poly.entity_id
_entity_poly.type
_entity_poly.pdbx_seq_one_letter_code
_entity_poly.pdbx_strand_id
1 'polypeptide(L)'
;MFKLTKNPYSILTRSLTTKSNEQWIPKKRVSRPTMEKMRTLAALQPEVYNSVKLSQEFKVSVEAVKRILKSKYVPKPRDAERQERNRYEAMGERRKQFKTQGDSKKQ
;
A
#
# COMPACT_ATOMS: atom_id res chain seq x y z
N MET A 1 27.32 -44.41 8.10
CA MET A 1 27.36 -43.20 8.96
C MET A 1 27.55 -41.97 8.07
N PHE A 2 26.47 -41.29 7.68
CA PHE A 2 26.54 -40.05 6.90
C PHE A 2 26.19 -38.87 7.81
N LYS A 3 27.14 -37.96 8.04
CA LYS A 3 26.91 -36.73 8.81
C LYS A 3 26.17 -35.74 7.91
N LEU A 4 24.91 -35.41 8.24
CA LEU A 4 24.19 -34.31 7.61
C LEU A 4 24.82 -32.97 8.02
N THR A 5 25.44 -32.27 7.07
CA THR A 5 25.91 -30.90 7.25
C THR A 5 24.72 -29.94 7.22
N LYS A 6 24.51 -29.17 8.29
CA LYS A 6 23.46 -28.13 8.33
C LYS A 6 23.82 -27.00 7.36
N ASN A 7 22.98 -26.79 6.35
CA ASN A 7 23.05 -25.69 5.40
C ASN A 7 22.89 -24.33 6.14
N PRO A 8 23.83 -23.38 6.02
CA PRO A 8 23.82 -22.12 6.78
C PRO A 8 22.78 -21.08 6.31
N TYR A 9 22.03 -21.35 5.23
CA TYR A 9 21.04 -20.42 4.68
C TYR A 9 19.59 -20.68 5.13
N SER A 10 19.37 -21.36 6.26
CA SER A 10 18.02 -21.48 6.85
C SER A 10 17.64 -20.21 7.60
N ILE A 11 17.44 -19.11 6.87
CA ILE A 11 16.83 -17.89 7.40
C ILE A 11 15.36 -18.18 7.70
N LEU A 12 15.11 -18.47 8.98
CA LEU A 12 13.89 -18.27 9.75
C LEU A 12 12.75 -17.63 8.93
N THR A 13 11.90 -18.46 8.35
CA THR A 13 10.57 -18.02 7.92
C THR A 13 9.74 -17.77 9.18
N ARG A 14 9.92 -16.61 9.80
CA ARG A 14 9.01 -16.14 10.85
C ARG A 14 7.66 -15.91 10.19
N SER A 15 6.76 -16.86 10.35
CA SER A 15 5.37 -16.81 9.90
C SER A 15 4.68 -15.61 10.55
N LEU A 16 4.50 -14.54 9.78
CA LEU A 16 3.56 -13.46 10.13
C LEU A 16 2.14 -13.94 9.80
N THR A 17 1.71 -15.04 10.42
CA THR A 17 0.36 -15.59 10.26
C THR A 17 -0.47 -15.31 11.51
N THR A 18 -0.49 -14.07 11.98
CA THR A 18 -1.66 -13.58 12.71
C THR A 18 -2.69 -13.21 11.65
N LYS A 19 -3.39 -14.22 11.13
CA LYS A 19 -4.58 -14.02 10.32
C LYS A 19 -5.59 -13.28 11.19
N SER A 20 -5.71 -11.97 11.00
CA SER A 20 -6.92 -11.28 11.42
C SER A 20 -8.06 -11.93 10.63
N ASN A 21 -8.90 -12.73 11.27
CA ASN A 21 -10.15 -13.22 10.67
C ASN A 21 -11.14 -12.07 10.36
N GLU A 22 -10.77 -10.82 10.68
CA GLU A 22 -11.45 -9.63 10.19
C GLU A 22 -11.29 -9.48 8.68
N GLN A 23 -12.42 -9.29 8.01
CA GLN A 23 -12.47 -8.92 6.60
C GLN A 23 -11.59 -7.68 6.38
N TRP A 24 -10.57 -7.79 5.52
CA TRP A 24 -9.70 -6.67 5.19
C TRP A 24 -10.51 -5.56 4.50
N ILE A 25 -10.77 -4.47 5.23
CA ILE A 25 -11.58 -3.32 4.79
C ILE A 25 -10.70 -2.05 4.80
N PRO A 26 -9.85 -1.83 3.78
CA PRO A 26 -8.91 -0.70 3.76
C PRO A 26 -9.67 0.61 3.63
N LYS A 27 -9.53 1.59 4.52
CA LYS A 27 -10.41 2.79 4.53
C LYS A 27 -10.24 3.73 3.33
N LYS A 28 -9.02 3.90 2.83
CA LYS A 28 -8.70 4.84 1.75
C LYS A 28 -7.75 4.20 0.73
N ARG A 29 -7.89 4.60 -0.53
CA ARG A 29 -6.97 4.25 -1.62
C ARG A 29 -6.10 5.48 -1.93
N VAL A 30 -4.79 5.26 -2.07
CA VAL A 30 -3.83 6.32 -2.44
C VAL A 30 -4.18 6.86 -3.83
N SER A 31 -4.19 8.19 -3.97
CA SER A 31 -4.46 8.87 -5.24
C SER A 31 -3.25 8.75 -6.17
N ARG A 32 -3.48 8.76 -7.49
CA ARG A 32 -2.41 8.65 -8.48
C ARG A 32 -1.41 9.80 -8.44
N PRO A 33 -1.83 11.08 -8.47
CA PRO A 33 -0.94 12.21 -8.25
C PRO A 33 -0.08 12.08 -6.99
N THR A 34 -0.62 11.52 -5.91
CA THR A 34 0.15 11.27 -4.68
C THR A 34 1.26 10.23 -4.90
N MET A 35 0.96 9.13 -5.59
CA MET A 35 1.98 8.12 -5.93
C MET A 35 3.06 8.69 -6.85
N GLU A 36 2.69 9.53 -7.81
CA GLU A 36 3.65 10.22 -8.69
C GLU A 36 4.52 11.21 -7.91
N LYS A 37 3.93 11.99 -7.00
CA LYS A 37 4.68 12.87 -6.10
C LYS A 37 5.72 12.10 -5.30
N MET A 38 5.39 10.92 -4.77
CA MET A 38 6.35 10.06 -4.07
C MET A 38 7.52 9.64 -4.99
N ARG A 39 7.22 9.26 -6.25
CA ARG A 39 8.26 8.87 -7.22
C ARG A 39 9.16 10.04 -7.56
N THR A 40 8.59 11.22 -7.81
CA THR A 40 9.36 12.43 -8.11
C THR A 40 10.26 12.82 -6.95
N LEU A 41 9.76 12.82 -5.71
CA LEU A 41 10.58 13.14 -4.53
C LEU A 41 11.74 12.14 -4.34
N ALA A 42 11.45 10.84 -4.47
CA ALA A 42 12.48 9.80 -4.37
C ALA A 42 13.54 9.91 -5.47
N ALA A 43 13.15 10.34 -6.68
CA ALA A 43 14.07 10.54 -7.80
C ALA A 43 14.93 11.81 -7.63
N LEU A 44 14.35 12.88 -7.09
CA LEU A 44 15.06 14.15 -6.89
C LEU A 44 16.10 14.09 -5.77
N GLN A 45 15.76 13.45 -4.63
CA GLN A 45 16.66 13.37 -3.47
C GLN A 45 16.59 11.97 -2.84
N PRO A 46 17.25 10.97 -3.43
CA PRO A 46 17.21 9.59 -2.94
C PRO A 46 17.83 9.43 -1.54
N GLU A 47 18.87 10.21 -1.23
CA GLU A 47 19.54 10.20 0.09
C GLU A 47 18.60 10.66 1.22
N VAL A 48 17.71 11.61 0.91
CA VAL A 48 16.81 12.21 1.88
C VAL A 48 15.48 11.46 1.96
N TYR A 49 14.90 11.11 0.81
CA TYR A 49 13.58 10.47 0.72
C TYR A 49 13.69 8.95 0.63
N ASN A 50 14.15 8.35 1.73
CA ASN A 50 14.08 6.91 1.89
C ASN A 50 12.61 6.43 2.06
N SER A 51 12.39 5.11 1.91
CA SER A 51 11.04 4.53 2.01
C SER A 51 10.36 4.76 3.37
N VAL A 52 11.14 4.91 4.44
CA VAL A 52 10.63 5.15 5.80
C VAL A 52 10.14 6.59 5.96
N LYS A 53 10.90 7.57 5.46
CA LYS A 53 10.54 8.99 5.51
C LYS A 53 9.31 9.28 4.65
N LEU A 54 9.26 8.73 3.44
CA LEU A 54 8.07 8.81 2.58
C LEU A 54 6.85 8.13 3.23
N SER A 55 7.05 7.01 3.92
CA SER A 55 5.97 6.34 4.66
C SER A 55 5.39 7.24 5.75
N GLN A 56 6.24 7.93 6.51
CA GLN A 56 5.84 8.86 7.57
C GLN A 56 5.09 10.07 7.01
N GLU A 57 5.66 10.72 5.99
CA GLU A 57 5.09 11.92 5.37
C GLU A 57 3.70 11.68 4.78
N PHE A 58 3.55 10.59 4.03
CA PHE A 58 2.31 10.29 3.33
C PHE A 58 1.35 9.41 4.14
N LYS A 59 1.75 8.96 5.34
CA LYS A 59 0.99 8.04 6.21
C LYS A 59 0.56 6.75 5.48
N VAL A 60 1.48 6.22 4.67
CA VAL A 60 1.32 4.98 3.91
C VAL A 60 2.31 3.96 4.47
N SER A 61 1.99 2.67 4.51
CA SER A 61 2.93 1.67 5.03
C SER A 61 4.23 1.62 4.22
N VAL A 62 5.36 1.36 4.89
CA VAL A 62 6.68 1.27 4.24
C VAL A 62 6.69 0.26 3.09
N GLU A 63 6.00 -0.87 3.27
CA GLU A 63 5.87 -1.90 2.23
C GLU A 63 5.08 -1.42 1.01
N ALA A 64 4.02 -0.63 1.22
CA ALA A 64 3.28 -0.03 0.11
C ALA A 64 4.12 1.03 -0.63
N VAL A 65 4.89 1.84 0.09
CA VAL A 65 5.83 2.79 -0.53
C VAL A 65 6.86 2.05 -1.39
N LYS A 66 7.49 0.99 -0.87
CA LYS A 66 8.42 0.15 -1.64
C LYS A 66 7.76 -0.41 -2.91
N ARG A 67 6.51 -0.85 -2.85
CA ARG A 67 5.75 -1.33 -4.03
C ARG A 67 5.47 -0.23 -5.04
N ILE A 68 5.12 0.98 -4.59
CA ILE A 68 4.89 2.14 -5.45
C ILE A 68 6.17 2.51 -6.20
N LEU A 69 7.31 2.55 -5.49
CA LEU A 69 8.63 2.87 -6.05
C LEU A 69 9.15 1.77 -6.98
N LYS A 70 8.88 0.49 -6.68
CA LYS A 70 9.29 -0.67 -7.51
C LYS A 70 8.47 -0.80 -8.80
N SER A 71 7.22 -0.35 -8.79
CA SER A 71 6.32 -0.49 -9.94
C SER A 71 6.70 0.43 -11.10
N LYS A 72 6.94 -0.16 -12.27
CA LYS A 72 7.28 0.53 -13.52
C LYS A 72 6.06 0.91 -14.37
N TYR A 73 4.86 0.52 -13.97
CA TYR A 73 3.66 0.75 -14.79
C TYR A 73 3.26 2.24 -14.79
N VAL A 74 3.23 2.83 -15.98
CA VAL A 74 2.77 4.19 -16.24
C VAL A 74 1.57 4.12 -17.20
N PRO A 75 0.35 4.48 -16.77
CA PRO A 75 -0.81 4.51 -17.64
C PRO A 75 -0.70 5.64 -18.66
N LYS A 76 -1.38 5.51 -19.81
CA LYS A 76 -1.56 6.64 -20.74
C LYS A 76 -2.41 7.73 -20.08
N PRO A 77 -2.30 9.02 -20.46
CA PRO A 77 -3.02 10.12 -19.81
C PRO A 77 -4.54 9.88 -19.68
N ARG A 78 -5.19 9.43 -20.76
CA ARG A 78 -6.62 9.07 -20.75
C ARG A 78 -6.97 7.95 -19.76
N ASP A 79 -6.10 6.97 -19.62
CA ASP A 79 -6.26 5.88 -18.66
C ASP A 79 -5.96 6.34 -17.22
N ALA A 80 -5.07 7.31 -17.06
CA ALA A 80 -4.75 7.93 -15.78
C ALA A 80 -5.98 8.63 -15.20
N GLU A 81 -6.58 9.53 -15.99
CA GLU A 81 -7.79 10.28 -15.66
C GLU A 81 -8.98 9.37 -15.36
N ARG A 82 -9.25 8.39 -16.23
CA ARG A 82 -10.36 7.44 -16.03
C ARG A 82 -10.24 6.74 -14.67
N GLN A 83 -9.07 6.23 -14.34
CA GLN A 83 -8.87 5.50 -13.07
C GLN A 83 -8.91 6.43 -11.85
N GLU A 84 -8.51 7.69 -11.99
CA GLU A 84 -8.63 8.66 -10.91
C GLU A 84 -10.10 9.02 -10.66
N ARG A 85 -10.89 9.22 -11.73
CA ARG A 85 -12.35 9.37 -11.63
C ARG A 85 -13.01 8.17 -10.94
N ASN A 86 -12.71 6.96 -11.39
CA ASN A 86 -13.25 5.74 -10.79
C ASN A 86 -12.88 5.64 -9.29
N ARG A 87 -11.67 6.09 -8.90
CA ARG A 87 -11.25 6.14 -7.49
C ARG A 87 -12.12 7.11 -6.69
N TYR A 88 -12.42 8.29 -7.24
CA TYR A 88 -13.28 9.29 -6.58
C TYR A 88 -14.72 8.78 -6.42
N GLU A 89 -15.30 8.20 -7.47
CA GLU A 89 -16.63 7.60 -7.44
C GLU A 89 -16.72 6.49 -6.38
N ALA A 90 -15.79 5.53 -6.42
CA ALA A 90 -15.71 4.45 -5.43
C ALA A 90 -15.47 4.97 -4.00
N MET A 91 -14.73 6.08 -3.83
CA MET A 91 -14.55 6.71 -2.53
C MET A 91 -15.87 7.28 -1.99
N GLY A 92 -16.68 7.90 -2.85
CA GLY A 92 -18.00 8.41 -2.49
C GLY A 92 -18.93 7.30 -2.04
N GLU A 93 -19.01 6.22 -2.81
CA GLU A 93 -19.82 5.04 -2.47
C GLU A 93 -19.39 4.40 -1.15
N ARG A 94 -18.08 4.22 -0.95
CA ARG A 94 -17.57 3.65 0.29
C ARG A 94 -17.82 4.53 1.50
N ARG A 95 -17.74 5.85 1.38
CA ARG A 95 -18.12 6.76 2.47
C ARG A 95 -19.56 6.54 2.90
N LYS A 96 -20.49 6.34 1.94
CA LYS A 96 -21.89 6.00 2.24
C LYS A 96 -21.98 4.66 2.97
N GLN A 97 -21.30 3.61 2.48
CA GLN A 97 -21.27 2.29 3.12
C GLN A 97 -20.79 2.35 4.58
N PHE A 98 -19.68 3.07 4.85
CA PHE A 98 -19.18 3.22 6.21
C PHE A 98 -20.14 4.00 7.13
N LYS A 99 -20.87 4.99 6.60
CA LYS A 99 -21.90 5.71 7.36
C LYS A 99 -23.04 4.77 7.74
N THR A 100 -23.60 4.06 6.76
CA THR A 100 -24.69 3.08 6.99
C THR A 100 -24.30 2.01 8.02
N GLN A 101 -23.07 1.48 7.93
CA GLN A 101 -22.56 0.47 8.87
C GLN A 101 -22.31 1.01 10.29
N GLY A 102 -21.97 2.30 10.40
CA GLY A 102 -21.80 2.97 11.69
C GLY A 102 -23.12 3.22 12.40
N ASP A 103 -24.16 3.57 11.63
CA ASP A 103 -25.52 3.79 12.14
C ASP A 103 -26.16 2.48 12.62
N SER A 104 -25.97 1.37 11.88
CA SER A 104 -26.50 0.04 12.24
C SER A 104 -25.83 -0.62 13.45
N LYS A 105 -24.61 -0.21 13.82
CA LYS A 105 -23.91 -0.72 15.02
C LYS A 105 -24.25 0.06 16.30
N LYS A 106 -24.97 1.18 16.19
CA LYS A 106 -25.35 2.05 17.32
C LYS A 106 -26.76 1.77 17.86
N GLN A 107 -27.57 0.99 17.15
CA GLN A 107 -28.85 0.46 17.62
C GLN A 107 -28.62 -0.88 18.32
#